data_AF-A0A319BSX1-F1
#
_entry.id   AF-A0A319BSX1-F1
#
_cell.length_a   1.000
_cell.length_b   1.000
_cell.length_c   1.000
_cell.angle_alpha   90.00
_cell.angle_beta   90.00
_cell.angle_gamma   90.00
#
_symmetry.space_group_name_H-M   'P 1'
#
loop_
_entity.id
_entity.type
_entity.pdbx_description
1 polymer ?
#
loop_
_entity_poly.entity_id
_entity_poly.type
_entity_poly.pdbx_seq_one_letter_code
_entity_poly.pdbx_strand_id
1 'polypeptide(L)'
;DLGFWASLTQLVGATVFWIAGVTGLPGIIGHMSAPLTDGVYWVPQVVGGVCFVVSGGLFTLETQERWDRPAWRVLGWHIGGWNVVGGVGFTLCGVFGLAGMQYQACLATFWGSWAFLWASGLQWYESLQ
;
A
#
# COMPACT_ATOMS: atom_id res chain seq x y z
N ASP A 1 -19.05 -11.49 -0.89
CA ASP A 1 -17.73 -11.88 -0.37
C ASP A 1 -16.81 -10.69 -0.26
N LEU A 2 -16.41 -10.35 0.98
CA LEU A 2 -15.46 -9.26 1.27
C LEU A 2 -14.10 -9.53 0.64
N GLY A 3 -13.62 -10.78 0.72
CA GLY A 3 -12.33 -11.18 0.17
C GLY A 3 -12.21 -11.03 -1.35
N PHE A 4 -13.31 -11.19 -2.09
CA PHE A 4 -13.32 -10.91 -3.52
C PHE A 4 -13.06 -9.42 -3.80
N TRP A 5 -13.77 -8.53 -3.12
CA TRP A 5 -13.60 -7.08 -3.27
C TRP A 5 -12.24 -6.61 -2.76
N ALA A 6 -11.74 -7.20 -1.67
CA ALA A 6 -10.40 -6.96 -1.16
C ALA A 6 -9.35 -7.32 -2.22
N SER A 7 -9.43 -8.53 -2.77
CA SER A 7 -8.50 -9.03 -3.80
C SER A 7 -8.57 -8.21 -5.10
N LEU A 8 -9.77 -7.86 -5.56
CA LEU A 8 -9.95 -7.03 -6.76
C LEU A 8 -9.34 -5.63 -6.56
N THR A 9 -9.58 -5.01 -5.40
CA THR A 9 -9.03 -3.69 -5.07
C THR A 9 -7.51 -3.76 -4.94
N GLN A 10 -6.97 -4.83 -4.35
CA GLN A 10 -5.53 -5.09 -4.28
C GLN A 10 -4.93 -5.18 -5.68
N LEU A 11 -5.55 -5.94 -6.59
CA LEU A 11 -5.08 -6.14 -7.96
C LEU A 11 -5.03 -4.83 -8.74
N VAL A 12 -6.10 -4.03 -8.67
CA VAL A 12 -6.17 -2.71 -9.31
C VAL A 12 -5.11 -1.79 -8.71
N GLY A 13 -5.02 -1.74 -7.37
CA GLY A 13 -4.05 -0.94 -6.65
C GLY A 13 -2.61 -1.27 -7.03
N ALA A 14 -2.26 -2.56 -7.04
CA ALA A 14 -0.93 -3.04 -7.41
C ALA A 14 -0.59 -2.72 -8.86
N THR A 15 -1.55 -2.87 -9.77
CA THR A 15 -1.37 -2.56 -11.20
C THR A 15 -1.07 -1.09 -11.43
N VAL A 16 -1.79 -0.20 -10.74
CA VAL A 16 -1.55 1.26 -10.80
C VAL A 16 -0.24 1.63 -10.10
N PHE A 17 -0.01 1.12 -8.89
CA PHE A 17 1.20 1.41 -8.11
C PHE A 17 2.48 0.97 -8.83
N TRP A 18 2.41 -0.13 -9.60
CA TRP A 18 3.52 -0.63 -10.38
C TRP A 18 4.05 0.40 -11.39
N ILE A 19 3.21 1.29 -11.93
CA ILE A 19 3.64 2.40 -12.80
C ILE A 19 4.64 3.30 -12.07
N ALA A 20 4.37 3.62 -10.80
CA ALA A 20 5.30 4.39 -9.97
C ALA A 20 6.57 3.60 -9.65
N GLY A 21 6.47 2.28 -9.44
CA GLY A 21 7.62 1.41 -9.23
C GLY A 21 8.59 1.42 -10.42
N VAL A 22 8.07 1.34 -11.65
CA VAL A 22 8.89 1.40 -12.87
C VAL A 22 9.45 2.81 -13.07
N THR A 23 8.60 3.83 -12.99
CA THR A 23 9.03 5.21 -13.28
C THR A 23 9.97 5.79 -12.22
N GLY A 24 9.95 5.25 -10.99
CA GLY A 24 10.86 5.60 -9.90
C GLY A 24 12.29 5.08 -10.05
N LEU A 25 12.58 4.26 -11.07
CA LEU A 25 13.95 3.80 -11.33
C LEU A 25 14.88 4.99 -11.63
N PRO A 26 16.12 5.02 -11.10
CA PRO A 26 17.04 6.15 -11.29
C PRO A 26 17.29 6.52 -12.76
N GLY A 27 17.32 5.52 -13.65
CA GLY A 27 17.49 5.73 -15.09
C GLY A 27 16.27 6.35 -15.80
N ILE A 28 15.10 6.37 -15.16
CA ILE A 28 13.86 6.92 -15.72
C ILE A 28 13.55 8.27 -15.07
N ILE A 29 13.37 8.30 -13.74
CA ILE A 29 12.94 9.51 -13.02
C ILE A 29 13.89 10.70 -13.20
N GLY A 30 15.20 10.45 -13.30
CA GLY A 30 16.21 11.49 -13.51
C GLY A 30 16.13 12.20 -14.87
N HIS A 31 15.35 11.67 -15.81
CA HIS A 31 15.17 12.22 -17.16
C HIS A 31 13.75 12.76 -17.41
N MET A 32 12.88 12.76 -16.40
CA MET A 32 11.50 13.24 -16.51
C MET A 32 11.38 14.72 -16.13
N SER A 33 10.48 15.44 -16.80
CA SER A 33 10.07 16.78 -16.35
C SER A 33 9.23 16.68 -15.07
N ALA A 34 9.19 17.74 -14.27
CA ALA A 34 8.40 17.74 -13.03
C ALA A 34 6.91 17.38 -13.24
N PRO A 35 6.19 17.94 -14.24
CA PRO A 35 4.79 17.55 -14.48
C PRO A 35 4.62 16.08 -14.86
N LEU A 36 5.62 15.52 -15.57
CA LEU A 36 5.59 14.10 -15.92
C LEU A 36 5.79 13.24 -14.67
N THR A 37 6.78 13.56 -13.82
CA THR A 37 7.02 12.89 -12.54
C THR A 37 5.77 12.94 -11.64
N ASP A 38 5.10 14.08 -11.54
CA ASP A 38 3.86 14.20 -10.78
C ASP A 38 2.79 13.24 -11.30
N GLY A 39 2.60 13.18 -12.62
CA GLY A 39 1.59 12.35 -13.26
C GLY A 39 1.87 10.84 -13.23
N VAL A 40 3.11 10.40 -13.43
CA VAL A 40 3.43 8.96 -13.62
C VAL A 40 4.13 8.31 -12.43
N TYR A 41 4.71 9.09 -11.53
CA TYR A 41 5.37 8.58 -10.33
C TYR A 41 4.56 8.85 -9.06
N TRP A 42 4.15 10.10 -8.82
CA TRP A 42 3.49 10.44 -7.56
C TRP A 42 2.00 10.11 -7.52
N VAL A 43 1.24 10.48 -8.57
CA VAL A 43 -0.21 10.18 -8.62
C VAL A 43 -0.50 8.67 -8.54
N PRO A 44 0.19 7.78 -9.28
CA PRO A 44 -0.06 6.35 -9.18
C PRO A 44 0.31 5.76 -7.80
N GLN A 45 1.30 6.34 -7.11
CA GLN A 45 1.60 6.01 -5.71
C GLN A 45 0.42 6.32 -4.78
N VAL A 46 -0.20 7.50 -4.93
CA VAL A 46 -1.38 7.88 -4.13
C VAL A 46 -2.53 6.93 -4.40
N VAL A 47 -2.88 6.72 -5.67
CA VAL A 47 -4.01 5.87 -6.07
C VAL A 47 -3.80 4.42 -5.61
N GLY A 48 -2.62 3.86 -5.89
CA GLY A 48 -2.28 2.51 -5.46
C GLY A 48 -2.26 2.36 -3.94
N GLY A 49 -1.69 3.34 -3.22
CA GLY A 49 -1.69 3.38 -1.76
C GLY A 49 -3.11 3.36 -1.17
N VAL A 50 -4.02 4.18 -1.70
CA VAL A 50 -5.44 4.20 -1.28
C VAL A 50 -6.10 2.84 -1.52
N CYS A 51 -5.86 2.22 -2.68
CA CYS A 51 -6.35 0.87 -2.95
C CYS A 51 -5.82 -0.15 -1.95
N PHE A 52 -4.55 -0.07 -1.53
CA PHE A 52 -3.98 -0.94 -0.50
C PHE A 52 -4.61 -0.71 0.88
N VAL A 53 -4.92 0.55 1.25
CA VAL A 53 -5.66 0.86 2.48
C VAL A 53 -7.04 0.20 2.46
N VAL A 54 -7.78 0.36 1.36
CA VAL A 54 -9.12 -0.22 1.21
C VAL A 54 -9.06 -1.75 1.24
N SER A 55 -8.17 -2.34 0.43
CA SER A 55 -7.95 -3.79 0.38
C SER A 55 -7.58 -4.37 1.75
N GLY A 56 -6.57 -3.80 2.42
CA GLY A 56 -6.16 -4.22 3.75
C GLY A 56 -7.30 -4.13 4.76
N GLY A 57 -8.07 -3.04 4.72
CA GLY A 57 -9.22 -2.84 5.60
C GLY A 57 -10.33 -3.88 5.36
N LEU A 58 -10.60 -4.23 4.11
CA LEU A 58 -11.58 -5.27 3.76
C LEU A 58 -11.11 -6.66 4.25
N PHE A 59 -9.83 -7.01 4.08
CA PHE A 59 -9.27 -8.27 4.62
C PHE A 59 -9.28 -8.30 6.16
N THR A 60 -9.00 -7.18 6.82
CA THR A 60 -9.13 -7.07 8.29
C THR A 60 -10.57 -7.22 8.74
N LEU A 61 -11.54 -6.63 8.02
CA LEU A 61 -12.96 -6.76 8.33
C LEU A 61 -13.49 -8.17 8.08
N GLU A 62 -13.00 -8.86 7.06
CA GLU A 62 -13.36 -10.25 6.76
C GLU A 62 -12.91 -11.23 7.85
N THR A 63 -11.80 -10.94 8.52
CA THR A 63 -11.19 -11.83 9.53
C THR A 63 -11.70 -11.61 10.95
N GLN A 64 -12.50 -10.56 11.19
CA GLN A 64 -13.08 -10.27 12.50
C GLN A 64 -14.61 -10.46 12.52
N GLU A 65 -15.13 -11.03 13.60
CA GLU A 65 -16.57 -11.28 13.74
C GLU A 65 -17.40 -9.99 13.74
N ARG A 66 -16.83 -8.90 14.26
CA ARG A 66 -17.46 -7.59 14.29
C ARG A 66 -16.44 -6.50 14.03
N TRP A 67 -16.88 -5.45 13.33
CA TRP A 67 -16.05 -4.31 12.96
C TRP A 67 -15.46 -3.54 14.16
N ASP A 68 -16.09 -3.61 15.33
CA ASP A 68 -15.68 -2.92 16.57
C ASP A 68 -14.74 -3.74 17.46
N ARG A 69 -14.53 -5.02 17.14
CA ARG A 69 -13.73 -5.94 17.96
C ARG A 69 -12.58 -6.55 17.15
N PRO A 70 -11.36 -6.02 17.30
CA PRO A 70 -10.16 -6.58 16.69
C PRO A 70 -9.96 -8.07 16.99
N ALA A 71 -9.61 -8.85 15.96
CA ALA A 71 -9.34 -10.28 16.07
C ALA A 71 -7.85 -10.56 16.33
N TRP A 72 -7.34 -10.14 17.50
CA TRP A 72 -5.90 -10.20 17.84
C TRP A 72 -5.24 -11.58 17.73
N ARG A 73 -6.02 -12.67 17.78
CA ARG A 73 -5.54 -14.05 17.70
C ARG A 73 -5.55 -14.63 16.29
N VAL A 74 -6.07 -13.89 15.30
CA VAL A 74 -6.21 -14.34 13.91
C VAL A 74 -5.08 -13.75 13.08
N LEU A 75 -4.33 -14.61 12.40
CA LEU A 75 -3.16 -14.19 11.60
C LEU A 75 -3.57 -13.29 10.43
N GLY A 76 -4.61 -13.68 9.67
CA GLY A 76 -5.24 -12.85 8.64
C GLY A 76 -5.60 -11.42 9.08
N TRP A 77 -5.99 -11.22 10.35
CA TRP A 77 -6.29 -9.88 10.87
C TRP A 77 -5.04 -8.99 10.91
N HIS A 78 -3.91 -9.55 11.35
CA HIS A 78 -2.62 -8.85 11.35
C HIS A 78 -2.12 -8.58 9.94
N ILE A 79 -2.32 -9.51 9.00
CA ILE A 79 -1.96 -9.32 7.58
C ILE A 79 -2.72 -8.12 7.01
N GLY A 80 -4.05 -8.10 7.15
CA GLY A 80 -4.87 -6.96 6.71
C GLY A 80 -4.48 -5.66 7.41
N GLY A 81 -4.25 -5.70 8.74
CA GLY A 81 -3.92 -4.52 9.54
C GLY A 81 -2.58 -3.90 9.14
N TRP A 82 -1.54 -4.72 8.94
CA TRP A 82 -0.25 -4.23 8.46
C TRP A 82 -0.31 -3.76 7.00
N ASN A 83 -1.15 -4.35 6.15
CA ASN A 83 -1.42 -3.84 4.80
C ASN A 83 -2.09 -2.46 4.82
N VAL A 84 -3.01 -2.19 5.76
CA VAL A 84 -3.58 -0.84 5.96
C VAL A 84 -2.48 0.15 6.31
N VAL A 85 -1.65 -0.18 7.29
CA VAL A 85 -0.53 0.66 7.72
C VAL A 85 0.40 0.93 6.52
N GLY A 86 0.83 -0.11 5.81
CA GLY A 86 1.65 0.03 4.60
C GLY A 86 1.02 0.91 3.53
N GLY A 87 -0.26 0.70 3.23
CA GLY A 87 -1.03 1.51 2.27
C GLY A 87 -1.10 2.98 2.66
N VAL A 88 -1.25 3.32 3.95
CA VAL A 88 -1.20 4.70 4.44
C VAL A 88 0.16 5.32 4.18
N GLY A 89 1.25 4.59 4.45
CA GLY A 89 2.61 5.08 4.20
C GLY A 89 2.86 5.38 2.72
N PHE A 90 2.41 4.49 1.84
CA PHE A 90 2.50 4.69 0.38
C PHE A 90 1.63 5.86 -0.11
N THR A 91 0.42 6.00 0.43
CA THR A 91 -0.46 7.13 0.11
C THR A 91 0.19 8.47 0.52
N LEU A 92 0.69 8.55 1.75
CA LEU A 92 1.36 9.74 2.26
C LEU A 92 2.65 10.05 1.50
N CYS A 93 3.41 9.03 1.08
CA CYS A 93 4.57 9.23 0.22
C CYS A 93 4.20 9.99 -1.06
N GLY A 94 3.17 9.53 -1.77
CA GLY A 94 2.68 10.20 -2.98
C GLY A 94 2.21 11.63 -2.71
N VAL A 95 1.43 11.84 -1.64
CA VAL A 95 0.92 13.18 -1.26
C VAL A 95 2.05 14.14 -0.91
N PHE A 96 3.02 13.71 -0.09
CA PHE A 96 4.17 14.53 0.28
C PHE A 96 5.08 14.80 -0.92
N GLY A 97 5.23 13.83 -1.83
CA GLY A 97 5.96 14.00 -3.08
C GLY A 97 5.39 15.12 -3.94
N LEU A 98 4.06 15.13 -4.15
CA LEU A 98 3.34 16.19 -4.87
C LEU A 98 3.44 17.56 -4.19
N ALA A 99 3.57 17.57 -2.86
CA ALA A 99 3.76 18.80 -2.08
C ALA A 99 5.23 19.29 -2.03
N GLY A 100 6.17 18.59 -2.70
CA GLY A 100 7.60 18.91 -2.65
C GLY A 100 8.28 18.56 -1.32
N MET A 101 7.62 17.81 -0.43
CA MET A 101 8.08 17.45 0.91
C MET A 101 8.89 16.13 0.88
N GLN A 102 10.05 16.15 0.20
CA GLN A 102 10.83 14.94 -0.10
C GLN A 102 11.24 14.14 1.14
N TYR A 103 11.65 14.80 2.23
CA TYR A 103 12.04 14.10 3.46
C TYR A 103 10.87 13.30 4.06
N GLN A 104 9.70 13.93 4.13
CA GLN A 104 8.47 13.30 4.64
C GLN A 104 8.00 12.18 3.71
N ALA A 105 8.14 12.36 2.40
CA ALA A 105 7.85 11.31 1.43
C ALA A 105 8.76 10.09 1.64
N CYS A 106 10.07 10.31 1.79
CA CYS A 106 11.03 9.24 2.08
C CYS A 106 10.73 8.51 3.38
N LEU A 107 10.44 9.23 4.46
CA LEU A 107 10.04 8.62 5.74
C LEU A 107 8.76 7.80 5.59
N ALA A 108 7.75 8.34 4.90
CA ALA A 108 6.46 7.70 4.67
C ALA A 108 6.60 6.37 3.91
N THR A 109 7.36 6.39 2.81
CA THR A 109 7.67 5.18 2.05
C THR A 109 8.48 4.19 2.88
N PHE A 110 9.43 4.64 3.71
CA PHE A 110 10.26 3.76 4.50
C PHE A 110 9.45 2.93 5.50
N TRP A 111 8.66 3.57 6.36
CA TRP A 111 7.86 2.83 7.34
C TRP A 111 6.71 2.08 6.67
N GLY A 112 6.12 2.62 5.61
CA GLY A 112 5.09 1.94 4.81
C GLY A 112 5.60 0.64 4.20
N SER A 113 6.82 0.66 3.65
CA SER A 113 7.48 -0.52 3.09
C SER A 113 7.75 -1.60 4.15
N TRP A 114 8.19 -1.20 5.35
CA TRP A 114 8.38 -2.15 6.45
C TRP A 114 7.09 -2.80 6.91
N ALA A 115 6.00 -2.04 7.03
CA ALA A 115 4.69 -2.57 7.36
C ALA A 115 4.19 -3.57 6.29
N PHE A 116 4.32 -3.21 5.01
CA PHE A 116 3.93 -4.07 3.90
C PHE A 116 4.79 -5.35 3.82
N LEU A 117 6.09 -5.25 4.11
CA LEU A 117 7.01 -6.39 4.20
C LEU A 117 6.60 -7.34 5.33
N TRP A 118 6.26 -6.81 6.51
CA TRP A 118 5.75 -7.61 7.62
C TRP A 118 4.43 -8.32 7.27
N ALA A 119 3.48 -7.60 6.68
CA ALA A 119 2.22 -8.20 6.20
C ALA A 119 2.48 -9.35 5.21
N SER A 120 3.38 -9.13 4.25
CA SER A 120 3.77 -10.13 3.24
C SER A 120 4.43 -11.35 3.87
N GLY A 121 5.29 -11.15 4.87
CA GLY A 121 5.92 -12.26 5.62
C GLY A 121 4.91 -13.09 6.41
N LEU A 122 3.94 -12.44 7.05
CA LEU A 122 2.85 -13.13 7.75
C LEU A 122 1.94 -13.89 6.78
N GLN A 123 1.61 -13.29 5.64
CA GLN A 123 0.79 -13.91 4.60
C GLN A 123 1.49 -15.12 3.99
N TRP A 124 2.79 -15.03 3.77
CA TRP A 124 3.57 -16.18 3.34
C TRP A 124 3.56 -17.30 4.39
N TYR A 125 3.75 -16.97 5.67
CA TYR A 125 3.66 -17.94 6.75
C TYR A 125 2.27 -18.60 6.84
N GLU A 126 1.19 -17.83 6.71
CA GLU A 126 -0.19 -18.33 6.70
C GLU A 126 -0.42 -19.34 5.55
N SER A 127 0.19 -19.11 4.39
CA SER A 127 0.07 -20.01 3.23
C SER A 127 0.75 -21.38 3.39
N LEU A 128 1.59 -21.54 4.42
CA LEU A 128 2.31 -22.78 4.73
C LEU A 128 1.61 -23.62 5.82
N GLN A 129 0.61 -23.06 6.50
CA GLN A 129 -0.22 -23.77 7.48
C GLN A 129 -1.39 -24.46 6.78
#